data_AF-A0A259P1W0-F1
#
_entry.id   AF-A0A259P1W0-F1
#
_cell.length_a   1.000
_cell.length_b   1.000
_cell.length_c   1.000
_cell.angle_alpha   90.00
_cell.angle_beta   90.00
_cell.angle_gamma   90.00
#
_symmetry.space_group_name_H-M   'P 1'
#
loop_
_entity.id
_entity.type
_entity.pdbx_description
1 polymer ?
#
loop_
_entity_poly.entity_id
_entity_poly.type
_entity_poly.pdbx_seq_one_letter_code
_entity_poly.pdbx_strand_id
1 'polypeptide(L)'
;MKKTLLALSLGLTFAAQAQIVQPAPLVSIATHDAFFEKIKALCGKAFAGKIAVDNPAAPGFDGALIMHVRRCTDTELQIPFHVGDNHSRTWIITKTGAGLSLKHDHRNQDGSHDEQTMYGG
;
A
#
# COMPACT_ATOMS: atom_id res chain seq x y z
N MET A 1 -20.37 78.22 -14.28
CA MET A 1 -21.12 77.07 -13.73
C MET A 1 -20.77 75.83 -14.54
N LYS A 2 -19.74 75.07 -14.13
CA LYS A 2 -19.32 73.84 -14.82
C LYS A 2 -19.77 72.65 -13.98
N LYS A 3 -20.74 71.88 -14.48
CA LYS A 3 -21.23 70.65 -13.85
C LYS A 3 -20.39 69.49 -14.37
N THR A 4 -19.54 68.93 -13.53
CA THR A 4 -18.73 67.76 -13.85
C THR A 4 -19.57 66.51 -13.57
N LEU A 5 -19.93 65.77 -14.63
CA LEU A 5 -20.60 64.47 -14.53
C LEU A 5 -19.54 63.39 -14.29
N LEU A 6 -19.59 62.75 -13.12
CA LEU A 6 -18.80 61.54 -12.83
C LEU A 6 -19.54 60.33 -13.41
N ALA A 7 -18.99 59.71 -14.45
CA ALA A 7 -19.43 58.42 -14.96
C ALA A 7 -18.82 57.30 -14.09
N LEU A 8 -19.67 56.52 -13.42
CA LEU A 8 -19.26 55.38 -12.61
C LEU A 8 -19.20 54.13 -13.50
N SER A 9 -18.01 53.74 -13.95
CA SER A 9 -17.78 52.50 -14.70
C SER A 9 -17.74 51.31 -13.74
N LEU A 10 -18.81 50.51 -13.76
CA LEU A 10 -18.92 49.28 -12.98
C LEU A 10 -18.12 48.16 -13.69
N GLY A 11 -16.90 47.89 -13.23
CA GLY A 11 -16.06 46.82 -13.77
C GLY A 11 -16.57 45.44 -13.33
N LEU A 12 -17.03 44.61 -14.27
CA LEU A 12 -17.31 43.19 -14.03
C LEU A 12 -15.99 42.41 -13.97
N THR A 13 -15.54 42.05 -12.77
CA THR A 13 -14.44 41.11 -12.57
C THR A 13 -14.95 39.68 -12.75
N PHE A 14 -14.58 39.03 -13.85
CA PHE A 14 -14.73 37.59 -14.02
C PHE A 14 -13.75 36.88 -13.07
N ALA A 15 -14.25 36.33 -11.97
CA ALA A 15 -13.48 35.44 -11.12
C ALA A 15 -13.35 34.08 -11.81
N ALA A 16 -12.13 33.72 -12.22
CA ALA A 16 -11.84 32.38 -12.70
C ALA A 16 -12.06 31.37 -11.57
N GLN A 17 -13.10 30.55 -11.68
CA GLN A 17 -13.35 29.46 -10.74
C GLN A 17 -12.31 28.36 -11.01
N ALA A 18 -11.33 28.23 -10.12
CA ALA A 18 -10.41 27.10 -10.14
C ALA A 18 -11.20 25.80 -9.90
N GLN A 19 -11.15 24.86 -10.85
CA GLN A 19 -11.74 23.55 -10.66
C GLN A 19 -10.92 22.76 -9.64
N ILE A 20 -11.56 22.40 -8.53
CA ILE A 20 -10.96 21.54 -7.50
C ILE A 20 -10.96 20.11 -8.05
N VAL A 21 -9.79 19.62 -8.45
CA VAL A 21 -9.59 18.21 -8.81
C VAL A 21 -9.32 17.43 -7.53
N GLN A 22 -10.29 16.63 -7.09
CA GLN A 22 -10.11 15.68 -5.99
C GLN A 22 -9.57 14.35 -6.55
N PRO A 23 -8.65 13.67 -5.83
CA PRO A 23 -8.25 12.32 -6.21
C PRO A 23 -9.45 11.37 -6.15
N ALA A 24 -9.53 10.44 -7.09
CA ALA A 24 -10.57 9.42 -7.08
C ALA A 24 -10.48 8.60 -5.79
N PRO A 25 -11.61 8.32 -5.11
CA PRO A 25 -11.60 7.48 -3.93
C PRO A 25 -11.13 6.07 -4.27
N LEU A 26 -10.41 5.43 -3.35
CA LEU A 26 -10.08 4.02 -3.47
C LEU A 26 -11.37 3.20 -3.35
N VAL A 27 -11.81 2.63 -4.47
CA VAL A 27 -13.00 1.77 -4.51
C VAL A 27 -12.58 0.34 -4.20
N SER A 28 -13.22 -0.26 -3.19
CA SER A 28 -13.03 -1.64 -2.77
C SER A 28 -14.40 -2.30 -2.58
N ILE A 29 -14.47 -3.63 -2.74
CA ILE A 29 -15.69 -4.40 -2.46
C ILE A 29 -15.63 -4.98 -1.06
N ALA A 30 -16.79 -5.23 -0.46
CA ALA A 30 -16.89 -5.69 0.94
C ALA A 30 -16.07 -6.96 1.24
N THR A 31 -15.90 -7.86 0.28
CA THR A 31 -15.11 -9.08 0.45
C THR A 31 -13.60 -8.80 0.50
N HIS A 32 -13.09 -7.85 -0.29
CA HIS A 32 -11.70 -7.41 -0.22
C HIS A 32 -11.41 -6.69 1.09
N ASP A 33 -12.30 -5.81 1.52
CA ASP A 33 -12.15 -5.12 2.81
C ASP A 33 -12.17 -6.11 3.97
N ALA A 34 -13.12 -7.05 3.98
CA ALA A 34 -13.19 -8.07 5.03
C ALA A 34 -11.92 -8.94 5.09
N PHE A 35 -11.34 -9.30 3.94
CA PHE A 35 -10.07 -10.04 3.90
C PHE A 35 -8.92 -9.20 4.47
N PHE A 36 -8.79 -7.95 4.03
CA PHE A 36 -7.75 -7.04 4.49
C PHE A 36 -7.84 -6.79 6.00
N GLU A 37 -9.04 -6.49 6.51
CA GLU A 37 -9.24 -6.21 7.93
C GLU A 37 -8.96 -7.44 8.81
N LYS A 38 -9.23 -8.65 8.33
CA LYS A 38 -8.86 -9.89 9.05
C LYS A 38 -7.35 -10.02 9.23
N ILE A 39 -6.57 -9.67 8.23
CA ILE A 39 -5.10 -9.68 8.35
C ILE A 39 -4.64 -8.50 9.23
N LYS A 40 -5.21 -7.30 9.04
CA LYS A 40 -4.90 -6.12 9.85
C LYS A 40 -5.16 -6.36 11.34
N ALA A 41 -6.19 -7.13 11.71
CA ALA A 41 -6.47 -7.50 13.09
C ALA A 41 -5.34 -8.32 13.76
N LEU A 42 -4.42 -8.88 12.97
CA LEU A 42 -3.23 -9.59 13.45
C LEU A 42 -2.01 -8.67 13.60
N CYS A 43 -2.14 -7.35 13.38
CA CYS A 43 -1.01 -6.43 13.44
C CYS A 43 -0.25 -6.52 14.78
N GLY A 44 1.07 -6.51 14.70
CA GLY A 44 2.00 -6.70 15.82
C GLY A 44 2.18 -8.15 16.26
N LYS A 45 1.47 -9.12 15.67
CA LYS A 45 1.62 -10.55 15.99
C LYS A 45 2.61 -11.21 15.03
N ALA A 46 3.34 -12.19 15.56
CA ALA A 46 4.20 -13.08 14.81
C ALA A 46 3.80 -14.54 15.04
N PHE A 47 3.96 -15.36 14.02
CA PHE A 47 3.52 -16.74 13.99
C PHE A 47 4.63 -17.65 13.50
N ALA A 48 4.90 -18.71 14.24
CA ALA A 48 5.82 -19.77 13.82
C ALA A 48 5.15 -20.66 12.78
N GLY A 49 5.82 -20.84 11.64
CA GLY A 49 5.40 -21.70 10.54
C GLY A 49 6.16 -23.02 10.50
N LYS A 50 5.64 -23.96 9.71
CA LYS A 50 6.30 -25.19 9.32
C LYS A 50 6.01 -25.47 7.85
N ILE A 51 6.93 -26.15 7.17
CA ILE A 51 6.70 -26.57 5.79
C ILE A 51 5.66 -27.70 5.80
N ALA A 52 4.54 -27.48 5.12
CA ALA A 52 3.46 -28.46 5.05
C ALA A 52 3.71 -29.50 3.94
N VAL A 53 4.23 -29.04 2.80
CA VAL A 53 4.56 -29.85 1.62
C VAL A 53 5.82 -29.25 1.00
N ASP A 54 6.79 -30.11 0.66
CA ASP A 54 8.05 -29.74 0.01
C ASP A 54 8.33 -30.74 -1.11
N ASN A 55 7.67 -30.55 -2.27
CA ASN A 55 7.78 -31.48 -3.38
C ASN A 55 7.70 -30.77 -4.76
N PRO A 56 8.79 -30.78 -5.56
CA PRO A 56 10.11 -31.32 -5.20
C PRO A 56 10.74 -30.50 -4.08
N ALA A 57 11.61 -31.13 -3.28
CA ALA A 57 12.32 -30.43 -2.22
C ALA A 57 13.14 -29.27 -2.79
N ALA A 58 12.99 -28.08 -2.21
CA ALA A 58 13.73 -26.89 -2.63
C ALA A 58 14.44 -26.23 -1.44
N PRO A 59 15.69 -25.74 -1.63
CA PRO A 59 16.40 -25.02 -0.58
C PRO A 59 15.75 -23.65 -0.32
N GLY A 60 16.09 -23.02 0.82
CA GLY A 60 15.74 -21.61 1.09
C GLY A 60 14.68 -21.39 2.17
N PHE A 61 14.21 -22.46 2.79
CA PHE A 61 13.35 -22.46 3.98
C PHE A 61 14.01 -23.17 5.18
N ASP A 62 15.35 -23.17 5.20
CA ASP A 62 16.15 -23.78 6.26
C ASP A 62 16.13 -22.92 7.53
N GLY A 63 15.59 -23.47 8.62
CA GLY A 63 15.54 -22.82 9.93
C GLY A 63 14.13 -22.41 10.37
N ALA A 64 14.07 -21.54 11.38
CA ALA A 64 12.80 -21.08 11.94
C ALA A 64 12.05 -20.21 10.92
N LEU A 65 10.78 -20.54 10.67
CA LEU A 65 9.91 -19.80 9.76
C LEU A 65 9.01 -18.89 10.58
N ILE A 66 9.15 -17.58 10.45
CA ILE A 66 8.35 -16.62 11.22
C ILE A 66 7.65 -15.65 10.27
N MET A 67 6.32 -15.67 10.30
CA MET A 67 5.47 -14.70 9.62
C MET A 67 5.07 -13.61 10.61
N HIS A 68 5.44 -12.36 10.33
CA HIS A 68 5.21 -11.23 11.25
C HIS A 68 4.35 -10.16 10.56
N VAL A 69 3.15 -9.92 11.06
CA VAL A 69 2.29 -8.83 10.55
C VAL A 69 2.71 -7.54 11.24
N ARG A 70 3.60 -6.74 10.62
CA ARG A 70 4.37 -5.72 11.36
C ARG A 70 3.92 -4.29 11.13
N ARG A 71 3.75 -3.85 9.87
CA ARG A 71 3.31 -2.49 9.56
C ARG A 71 1.95 -2.55 8.92
N CYS A 72 0.99 -1.85 9.50
CA CYS A 72 -0.40 -1.88 9.04
C CYS A 72 -0.95 -0.46 9.01
N THR A 73 -1.38 -0.03 7.84
CA THR A 73 -2.12 1.21 7.65
C THR A 73 -3.55 0.88 7.22
N ASP A 74 -4.31 1.89 6.81
CA ASP A 74 -5.65 1.68 6.26
C ASP A 74 -5.63 1.13 4.83
N THR A 75 -4.49 1.24 4.14
CA THR A 75 -4.35 0.89 2.73
C THR A 75 -3.22 -0.09 2.44
N GLU A 76 -2.31 -0.35 3.37
CA GLU A 76 -1.17 -1.25 3.16
C GLU A 76 -0.84 -2.07 4.41
N LEU A 77 -0.57 -3.36 4.20
CA LEU A 77 -0.04 -4.28 5.20
C LEU A 77 1.32 -4.78 4.72
N GLN A 78 2.35 -4.66 5.56
CA GLN A 78 3.67 -5.24 5.32
C GLN A 78 3.91 -6.38 6.32
N ILE A 79 4.13 -7.57 5.77
CA ILE A 79 4.24 -8.83 6.50
C ILE A 79 5.63 -9.43 6.20
N PRO A 80 6.66 -9.08 6.98
CA PRO A 80 7.95 -9.76 6.89
C PRO A 80 7.83 -11.27 7.11
N PHE A 81 8.56 -12.03 6.30
CA PHE A 81 8.69 -13.47 6.43
C PHE A 81 10.16 -13.82 6.64
N HIS A 82 10.49 -14.29 7.84
CA HIS A 82 11.85 -14.60 8.26
C HIS A 82 12.11 -16.10 8.15
N VAL A 83 13.29 -16.45 7.65
CA VAL A 83 13.78 -17.83 7.56
C VAL A 83 15.14 -17.88 8.24
N GLY A 84 15.18 -18.35 9.48
CA GLY A 84 16.36 -18.18 10.33
C GLY A 84 16.75 -16.69 10.40
N ASP A 85 18.01 -16.39 10.08
CA ASP A 85 18.56 -15.02 10.03
C ASP A 85 18.31 -14.31 8.68
N ASN A 86 17.62 -14.94 7.75
CA ASN A 86 17.24 -14.32 6.49
C ASN A 86 15.95 -13.51 6.65
N HIS A 87 16.09 -12.18 6.56
CA HIS A 87 15.00 -11.22 6.68
C HIS A 87 14.66 -10.50 5.38
N SER A 88 15.04 -11.07 4.23
CA SER A 88 14.94 -10.36 2.94
C SER A 88 13.53 -10.24 2.36
N ARG A 89 12.55 -11.00 2.86
CA ARG A 89 11.24 -11.15 2.24
C ARG A 89 10.15 -10.45 3.02
N THR A 90 9.35 -9.65 2.33
CA THR A 90 8.14 -9.05 2.88
C THR A 90 6.99 -9.20 1.89
N TRP A 91 5.86 -9.73 2.35
CA TRP A 91 4.62 -9.59 1.59
C TRP A 91 4.01 -8.23 1.84
N ILE A 92 3.67 -7.53 0.78
CA ILE A 92 2.97 -6.24 0.82
C ILE A 92 1.58 -6.45 0.23
N ILE A 93 0.55 -6.24 1.04
CA ILE A 93 -0.85 -6.28 0.61
C ILE A 93 -1.37 -4.84 0.59
N THR A 94 -1.77 -4.35 -0.57
CA THR A 94 -2.20 -2.96 -0.75
C THR A 94 -3.63 -2.92 -1.28
N LYS A 95 -4.49 -2.09 -0.68
CA LYS A 95 -5.79 -1.73 -1.24
C LYS A 95 -5.56 -0.85 -2.48
N THR A 96 -6.04 -1.31 -3.62
CA THR A 96 -6.06 -0.57 -4.87
C THR A 96 -7.47 -0.08 -5.15
N GLY A 97 -7.63 0.90 -6.04
CA GLY A 97 -8.96 1.32 -6.51
C GLY A 97 -9.71 0.26 -7.34
N ALA A 98 -9.11 -0.92 -7.53
CA ALA A 98 -9.66 -2.05 -8.28
C ALA A 98 -9.64 -3.37 -7.47
N GLY A 99 -9.27 -3.36 -6.19
CA GLY A 99 -9.20 -4.54 -5.34
C GLY A 99 -7.98 -4.56 -4.41
N LEU A 100 -7.34 -5.73 -4.26
CA LEU A 100 -6.11 -5.87 -3.48
C LEU A 100 -4.98 -6.30 -4.40
N SER A 101 -3.77 -5.78 -4.16
CA SER A 101 -2.55 -6.29 -4.78
C SER A 101 -1.67 -6.95 -3.71
N LEU A 102 -1.05 -8.07 -4.07
CA LEU A 102 0.01 -8.74 -3.33
C LEU A 102 1.34 -8.55 -4.05
N LYS A 103 2.35 -8.09 -3.33
CA LYS A 103 3.72 -7.96 -3.82
C LYS A 103 4.71 -8.64 -2.89
N HIS A 104 5.70 -9.30 -3.47
CA HIS A 104 6.82 -9.90 -2.77
C HIS A 104 8.00 -8.93 -2.83
N ASP A 105 8.19 -8.13 -1.79
CA ASP A 105 9.36 -7.27 -1.68
C ASP A 105 10.55 -8.10 -1.19
N HIS A 106 11.47 -8.35 -2.10
CA HIS A 106 12.75 -8.99 -1.86
C HIS A 106 13.87 -7.94 -1.86
N ARG A 107 14.72 -8.01 -0.83
CA ARG A 107 15.84 -7.08 -0.62
C ARG A 107 17.17 -7.80 -0.50
N ASN A 108 18.23 -7.19 -1.02
CA ASN A 108 19.61 -7.56 -0.72
C ASN A 108 19.95 -7.22 0.75
N GLN A 109 21.10 -7.69 1.23
CA GLN A 109 21.56 -7.43 2.60
C GLN A 109 21.74 -5.92 2.91
N ASP A 110 22.05 -5.12 1.89
CA ASP A 110 22.17 -3.66 2.00
C ASP A 110 20.81 -2.92 1.96
N GLY A 111 19.72 -3.65 1.80
CA GLY A 111 18.35 -3.11 1.68
C GLY A 111 17.97 -2.64 0.27
N SER A 112 18.86 -2.73 -0.71
CA SER A 112 18.51 -2.51 -2.12
C SER A 112 17.56 -3.60 -2.62
N HIS A 113 16.85 -3.32 -3.71
CA HIS A 113 15.98 -4.30 -4.34
C HIS A 113 16.78 -5.46 -4.92
N ASP A 114 16.33 -6.68 -4.66
CA ASP A 114 16.77 -7.87 -5.39
C ASP A 114 16.29 -7.78 -6.86
N GLU A 115 16.98 -8.46 -7.78
CA GLU A 115 16.59 -8.53 -9.20
C GLU A 115 15.16 -9.10 -9.37
N GLN A 116 14.79 -10.08 -8.55
CA GLN A 116 13.48 -10.71 -8.52
C GLN A 116 12.68 -10.23 -7.31
N THR A 117 12.12 -9.02 -7.45
CA THR A 117 11.32 -8.36 -6.42
C THR A 117 10.02 -7.80 -7.00
N MET A 118 9.08 -7.40 -6.14
CA MET A 118 7.81 -6.77 -6.51
C MET A 118 6.93 -7.56 -7.49
N TYR A 119 7.10 -8.87 -7.54
CA TYR A 119 6.19 -9.76 -8.26
C TYR A 119 5.01 -10.18 -7.38
N GLY A 120 3.92 -10.61 -8.01
CA GLY A 120 2.67 -10.99 -7.35
C GLY A 120 1.45 -10.42 -8.09
N GLY A 121 0.26 -10.78 -7.63
CA GLY A 121 -1.04 -10.48 -8.25
C GLY A 121 -1.81 -9.39 -7.54
#